data_AF-A0A2J8UD51-F1
#
_entry.id   AF-A0A2J8UD51-F1
#
_cell.length_a   1.000
_cell.length_b   1.000
_cell.length_c   1.000
_cell.angle_alpha   90.00
_cell.angle_beta   90.00
_cell.angle_gamma   90.00
#
_symmetry.space_group_name_H-M   'P 1'
#
loop_
_entity.id
_entity.type
_entity.pdbx_description
1 polymer ?
#
loop_
_entity_poly.entity_id
_entity_poly.type
_entity_poly.pdbx_seq_one_letter_code
_entity_poly.pdbx_strand_id
1 'polypeptide(L)'
;MAPETTKNFLPLLDAVSRDFVSVLHRRIKKAGSGNYSGDISDDLFRFAFESITNVIFGERQGMLEEVVNPEAQRFIDAIYQMFHTSVPMLNLPPDL
;
A
#
# COMPACT_ATOMS: atom_id res chain seq x y z
N MET A 1 -16.25 -4.61 12.41
CA MET A 1 -15.57 -5.86 12.83
C MET A 1 -15.69 -5.97 14.34
N ALA A 2 -15.84 -7.18 14.88
CA ALA A 2 -15.91 -7.38 16.32
C ALA A 2 -14.56 -7.05 16.98
N PRO A 3 -14.52 -6.40 18.16
CA PRO A 3 -13.28 -6.04 18.87
C PRO A 3 -12.35 -7.24 19.12
N GLU A 4 -12.96 -8.40 19.39
CA GLU A 4 -12.26 -9.68 19.60
C GLU A 4 -11.47 -10.15 18.37
N THR A 5 -11.87 -9.74 17.18
CA THR A 5 -11.17 -10.05 15.93
C THR A 5 -10.11 -8.99 15.63
N THR A 6 -10.42 -7.71 15.82
CA THR A 6 -9.52 -6.61 15.44
C THR A 6 -8.26 -6.53 16.30
N LYS A 7 -8.32 -7.02 17.56
CA LYS A 7 -7.14 -7.06 18.44
C LYS A 7 -5.99 -7.89 17.83
N ASN A 8 -6.31 -8.90 17.01
CA ASN A 8 -5.30 -9.76 16.37
C ASN A 8 -4.60 -9.05 15.20
N PHE A 9 -5.14 -7.94 14.69
CA PHE A 9 -4.56 -7.21 13.56
C PHE A 9 -3.45 -6.26 13.97
N LEU A 10 -3.41 -5.83 15.23
CA LEU A 10 -2.39 -4.91 15.74
C LEU A 10 -0.95 -5.37 15.43
N PRO A 11 -0.52 -6.60 15.74
CA PRO A 11 0.84 -7.05 15.39
C PRO A 11 1.08 -7.11 13.89
N LEU A 12 0.06 -7.46 13.09
CA LEU A 12 0.17 -7.55 11.63
C LEU A 12 0.37 -6.17 10.98
N LEU A 13 -0.37 -5.17 11.46
CA LEU A 13 -0.28 -3.79 10.97
C LEU A 13 0.98 -3.08 11.47
N ASP A 14 1.37 -3.30 12.72
CA ASP A 14 2.59 -2.71 13.30
C ASP A 14 3.85 -3.22 12.57
N ALA A 15 3.89 -4.49 12.19
CA ALA A 15 5.00 -5.05 11.40
C ALA A 15 5.17 -4.31 10.06
N VAL A 16 4.09 -4.12 9.29
CA VAL A 16 4.13 -3.41 8.01
C VAL A 16 4.51 -1.93 8.20
N SER A 17 4.05 -1.31 9.29
CA SER A 17 4.38 0.08 9.63
C SER A 17 5.87 0.27 9.94
N ARG A 18 6.48 -0.68 10.68
CA ARG A 18 7.92 -0.66 10.97
C ARG A 18 8.78 -0.84 9.72
N ASP A 19 8.32 -1.66 8.78
CA ASP A 19 9.01 -1.85 7.51
C ASP A 19 8.96 -0.57 6.66
N PHE A 20 7.82 0.13 6.64
CA PHE A 20 7.68 1.41 5.96
C PHE A 20 8.61 2.49 6.55
N VAL A 21 8.69 2.57 7.88
CA VAL A 21 9.67 3.43 8.58
C VAL A 21 11.10 3.07 8.19
N SER A 22 11.41 1.78 8.08
CA SER A 22 12.73 1.30 7.66
C SER A 22 13.06 1.69 6.21
N VAL A 23 12.10 1.67 5.29
CA VAL A 23 12.25 2.19 3.91
C VAL A 23 12.64 3.68 3.94
N LEU A 24 11.93 4.50 4.72
CA LEU A 24 12.25 5.93 4.82
C LEU A 24 13.63 6.18 5.44
N HIS A 25 14.01 5.46 6.49
CA HIS A 25 15.35 5.55 7.06
C HIS A 25 16.44 5.19 6.05
N ARG A 26 16.24 4.14 5.23
CA ARG A 26 17.17 3.80 4.14
C ARG A 26 17.30 4.94 3.13
N ARG A 27 16.19 5.58 2.74
CA ARG A 27 16.20 6.72 1.81
C ARG A 27 16.89 7.94 2.39
N ILE A 28 16.63 8.28 3.66
CA ILE A 28 17.32 9.37 4.38
C ILE A 28 18.83 9.12 4.41
N LYS A 29 19.24 7.89 4.75
CA LYS A 29 20.66 7.50 4.77
C LYS A 29 21.30 7.61 3.38
N LYS A 30 20.59 7.17 2.33
CA LYS A 30 21.06 7.24 0.93
C LYS A 30 21.17 8.68 0.42
N ALA A 31 20.30 9.59 0.87
CA ALA A 31 20.34 11.00 0.50
C ALA A 31 21.53 11.76 1.12
N GLY A 32 22.06 11.30 2.25
CA GLY A 32 23.30 11.80 2.85
C GLY A 32 23.20 13.15 3.60
N SER A 33 22.09 13.88 3.45
CA SER A 33 21.84 15.19 4.08
C SER A 33 21.06 15.10 5.41
N GLY A 34 20.77 13.88 5.88
CA GLY A 34 19.97 13.66 7.10
C GLY A 34 18.47 13.90 6.93
N ASN A 35 17.98 14.13 5.71
CA ASN A 35 16.56 14.24 5.37
C ASN A 35 16.24 13.52 4.05
N TYR A 36 14.96 13.31 3.80
CA TYR A 36 14.43 12.83 2.52
C TYR A 36 13.19 13.65 2.17
N SER A 37 13.14 14.14 0.94
CA SER A 37 12.00 14.85 0.37
C SER A 37 11.68 14.27 -1.00
N GLY A 38 10.41 13.89 -1.21
CA GLY A 38 9.92 13.33 -2.44
C GLY A 38 8.45 12.94 -2.31
N ASP A 39 7.77 12.73 -3.43
CA ASP A 39 6.44 12.13 -3.41
C ASP A 39 6.55 10.67 -2.92
N ILE A 40 5.62 10.28 -2.06
CA ILE A 40 5.52 8.93 -1.47
C ILE A 40 4.15 8.30 -1.75
N SER A 41 3.34 8.88 -2.64
CA SER A 41 2.01 8.37 -3.02
C SER A 41 2.05 6.90 -3.42
N ASP A 42 2.96 6.51 -4.32
CA ASP A 42 3.17 5.11 -4.72
C ASP A 42 3.57 4.20 -3.55
N ASP A 43 4.43 4.69 -2.65
CA ASP A 43 4.83 3.94 -1.46
C ASP A 43 3.68 3.77 -0.47
N LEU A 44 2.80 4.77 -0.35
CA LEU A 44 1.60 4.71 0.46
C LEU A 44 0.58 3.72 -0.12
N PHE A 45 0.44 3.63 -1.44
CA PHE A 45 -0.38 2.59 -2.09
C PHE A 45 0.17 1.19 -1.81
N ARG A 46 1.49 0.99 -1.91
CA ARG A 46 2.15 -0.27 -1.55
C ARG A 46 1.99 -0.61 -0.07
N PHE A 47 2.14 0.36 0.82
CA PHE A 47 1.91 0.21 2.25
C PHE A 47 0.47 -0.20 2.57
N ALA A 48 -0.51 0.47 1.96
CA ALA A 48 -1.92 0.15 2.13
C ALA A 48 -2.24 -1.27 1.63
N PHE A 49 -1.70 -1.65 0.47
CA PHE A 49 -1.84 -2.99 -0.09
C PHE A 49 -1.22 -4.06 0.83
N GLU A 50 0.04 -3.88 1.24
CA GLU A 50 0.74 -4.82 2.12
C GLU A 50 -0.01 -4.98 3.47
N SER A 51 -0.56 -3.88 4.00
CA SER A 51 -1.34 -3.88 5.24
C SER A 51 -2.62 -4.70 5.12
N ILE A 52 -3.42 -4.46 4.08
CA ILE A 52 -4.69 -5.17 3.90
C ILE A 52 -4.47 -6.64 3.56
N THR A 53 -3.47 -6.98 2.74
CA THR A 53 -3.14 -8.37 2.42
C THR A 53 -2.61 -9.12 3.64
N ASN A 54 -1.80 -8.48 4.49
CA ASN A 54 -1.30 -9.12 5.69
C ASN A 54 -2.42 -9.41 6.70
N VAL A 55 -3.41 -8.51 6.81
CA VAL A 55 -4.60 -8.75 7.66
C VAL A 55 -5.52 -9.83 7.10
N ILE A 56 -5.74 -9.86 5.78
CA ILE A 56 -6.67 -10.81 5.15
C ILE A 56 -6.06 -12.20 5.03
N PHE A 57 -4.82 -12.30 4.58
CA PHE A 57 -4.17 -13.57 4.25
C PHE A 57 -3.17 -14.04 5.31
N GLY A 58 -2.75 -13.17 6.24
CA GLY A 58 -1.68 -13.50 7.19
C GLY A 58 -0.30 -13.65 6.55
N GLU A 59 -0.12 -13.15 5.32
CA GLU A 59 1.07 -13.31 4.51
C GLU A 59 1.64 -11.96 4.03
N ARG A 60 2.97 -11.88 3.99
CA ARG A 60 3.72 -10.73 3.48
C ARG A 60 3.89 -10.84 1.97
N GLN A 61 3.46 -9.82 1.23
CA GLN A 61 3.57 -9.78 -0.23
C GLN A 61 4.90 -9.15 -0.68
N GLY A 62 5.62 -8.49 0.23
CA GLY A 62 6.95 -7.94 -0.02
C GLY A 62 6.93 -6.61 -0.78
N MET A 63 5.82 -5.86 -0.75
CA MET A 63 5.68 -4.61 -1.51
C MET A 63 6.51 -3.43 -0.95
N LEU A 64 7.15 -3.61 0.20
CA LEU A 64 8.06 -2.63 0.83
C LEU A 64 9.55 -3.00 0.68
N GLU A 65 9.85 -4.05 -0.05
CA GLU A 65 11.22 -4.44 -0.40
C GLU A 65 11.76 -3.60 -1.57
N GLU A 66 13.08 -3.65 -1.80
CA GLU A 66 13.70 -2.91 -2.92
C GLU A 66 13.30 -3.47 -4.29
N VAL A 67 13.02 -4.77 -4.38
CA VAL A 67 12.51 -5.44 -5.57
C VAL A 67 11.09 -5.91 -5.28
N VAL A 68 10.14 -5.35 -6.01
CA VAL A 68 8.70 -5.53 -5.78
C VAL A 68 8.13 -6.53 -6.80
N ASN A 69 7.11 -7.29 -6.40
CA ASN A 69 6.38 -8.18 -7.31
C ASN A 69 5.61 -7.36 -8.37
N PRO A 70 5.92 -7.48 -9.68
CA PRO A 70 5.29 -6.68 -10.72
C PRO A 70 3.80 -6.96 -10.89
N GLU A 71 3.33 -8.18 -10.63
CA GLU A 71 1.90 -8.52 -10.75
C GLU A 71 1.08 -7.91 -9.62
N ALA A 72 1.64 -7.83 -8.41
CA ALA A 72 1.01 -7.13 -7.29
C ALA A 72 0.98 -5.62 -7.53
N GLN A 73 2.04 -5.03 -8.10
CA GLN A 73 2.04 -3.63 -8.50
C GLN A 73 0.95 -3.36 -9.56
N ARG A 74 0.81 -4.23 -10.57
CA ARG A 74 -0.24 -4.13 -11.59
C ARG A 74 -1.64 -4.13 -10.98
N PHE A 75 -1.85 -4.90 -9.90
CA PHE A 75 -3.12 -4.90 -9.17
C PHE A 75 -3.37 -3.57 -8.44
N ILE A 76 -2.35 -3.01 -7.78
CA ILE A 76 -2.43 -1.67 -7.15
C ILE A 76 -2.81 -0.62 -8.20
N ASP A 77 -2.13 -0.61 -9.33
CA ASP A 77 -2.37 0.35 -10.42
C ASP A 77 -3.78 0.20 -10.98
N ALA A 78 -4.27 -1.04 -11.10
CA ALA A 78 -5.62 -1.34 -11.57
C ALA A 78 -6.71 -0.81 -10.63
N ILE A 79 -6.49 -0.76 -9.32
CA ILE A 79 -7.43 -0.16 -8.37
C ILE A 79 -7.58 1.34 -8.64
N TYR A 80 -6.46 2.04 -8.79
CA TYR A 80 -6.48 3.47 -9.12
C TYR A 80 -7.15 3.71 -10.47
N GLN A 81 -6.79 2.91 -11.49
CA GLN A 81 -7.39 2.98 -12.82
C GLN A 81 -8.91 2.80 -12.76
N MET A 82 -9.41 1.83 -12.00
CA MET A 82 -10.85 1.58 -11.85
C MET A 82 -11.58 2.81 -11.31
N PHE A 83 -11.05 3.45 -10.26
CA PHE A 83 -11.63 4.71 -9.75
C PHE A 83 -11.57 5.82 -10.79
N HIS A 84 -10.43 5.98 -11.48
CA HIS A 84 -10.24 7.02 -12.48
C HIS A 84 -11.22 6.85 -13.67
N THR A 85 -11.37 5.63 -14.19
CA THR A 85 -12.26 5.31 -15.32
C THR A 85 -13.74 5.35 -14.97
N SER A 86 -14.09 5.32 -13.68
CA SER A 86 -15.49 5.40 -13.25
C SER A 86 -16.06 6.81 -13.40
N VAL A 87 -15.22 7.86 -13.33
CA VAL A 87 -15.67 9.27 -13.34
C VAL A 87 -16.45 9.64 -14.62
N PRO A 88 -15.98 9.33 -15.84
CA PRO A 88 -16.71 9.70 -17.06
C PRO A 88 -18.07 8.99 -17.22
N MET A 89 -18.23 7.81 -16.60
CA MET A 89 -19.45 7.00 -16.72
C MET A 89 -20.47 7.27 -15.62
N LEU A 90 -20.11 8.04 -14.58
CA LEU A 90 -20.88 8.16 -13.34
C LEU A 90 -22.31 8.69 -13.52
N ASN A 91 -22.55 9.49 -14.57
CA ASN A 91 -23.85 10.10 -14.87
C ASN A 91 -24.51 9.53 -16.14
N LEU A 92 -23.97 8.44 -16.69
CA LEU A 92 -24.58 7.76 -17.84
C LEU A 92 -25.55 6.67 -17.33
N PRO A 93 -26.74 6.52 -17.91
CA PRO A 93 -27.61 5.39 -17.61
C PRO A 93 -26.91 4.06 -17.94
N PRO A 94 -27.21 2.98 -17.19
CA PRO A 94 -26.61 1.65 -17.41
C PRO A 94 -26.91 1.03 -18.79
N ASP A 95 -27.97 1.49 -19.46
CA ASP A 95 -28.50 0.92 -20.70
C ASP A 95 -28.01 1.64 -21.98
N LEU A 96 -27.01 2.51 -21.87
CA LEU A 96 -26.38 3.23 -23.01
C LEU A 96 -25.31 2.38 -23.72
#